data_AF-A0A6A4CCE0-F1
#
_entry.id   AF-A0A6A4CCE0-F1
#
_cell.length_a   1.000
_cell.length_b   1.000
_cell.length_c   1.000
_cell.angle_alpha   90.00
_cell.angle_beta   90.00
_cell.angle_gamma   90.00
#
_symmetry.space_group_name_H-M   'P 1'
#
loop_
_entity.id
_entity.type
_entity.pdbx_description
1 polymer ?
#
loop_
_entity_poly.entity_id
_entity_poly.type
_entity_poly.pdbx_seq_one_letter_code
_entity_poly.pdbx_strand_id
1 'polypeptide(L)'
;MAALLCVSNEFSYPQGYGQPRCNHSLREGLQHHPGGLICTILCVRGAAAERRVCGRFLPPVSESAARLVYYCGSFPKGPALVKKIRALNNYFNTPQRFDRLTEMQRYYGLPELSTIVDCDTRVASTVSLFQRTIINYAAFKAYFEQCATYDDPQVFSKLDFADWRLLVEMEAVTESLAELARIEVQRSNQVASELIVLLKFAIDRLYADSYNIYDMDVLRTSKTNEKTLPRRSFHLSALSAEDQICIARVKG
;
A
#
# COMPACT_ATOMS: atom_id res chain seq x y z
N MET A 1 15.80 -21.02 1.79
CA MET A 1 16.86 -20.05 2.13
C MET A 1 16.22 -18.67 2.10
N ALA A 2 15.96 -18.07 3.26
CA ALA A 2 15.13 -16.89 3.43
C ALA A 2 15.91 -15.60 3.14
N ALA A 3 15.38 -14.74 2.27
CA ALA A 3 15.91 -13.40 2.05
C ALA A 3 15.27 -12.42 3.05
N LEU A 4 16.02 -12.03 4.07
CA LEU A 4 15.67 -10.92 4.96
C LEU A 4 15.63 -9.61 4.15
N LEU A 5 14.46 -8.97 4.12
CA LEU A 5 14.31 -7.58 3.71
C LEU A 5 14.89 -6.66 4.81
N CYS A 6 16.21 -6.43 4.78
CA CYS A 6 16.84 -5.36 5.56
C CYS A 6 16.68 -4.02 4.84
N VAL A 7 15.99 -3.08 5.49
CA VAL A 7 16.01 -1.67 5.12
C VAL A 7 17.23 -1.07 5.84
N SER A 8 18.34 -0.86 5.10
CA SER A 8 19.56 -0.30 5.68
C SER A 8 19.36 1.15 6.13
N ASN A 9 19.71 1.42 7.38
CA ASN A 9 20.01 2.74 7.90
C ASN A 9 21.31 3.28 7.28
N GLU A 10 21.35 4.61 7.19
CA GLU A 10 22.38 5.57 6.75
C GLU A 10 23.84 5.08 6.59
N PHE A 11 24.53 5.52 5.53
CA PHE A 11 25.89 6.10 5.56
C PHE A 11 26.30 6.64 4.16
N SER A 12 26.76 7.89 4.10
CA SER A 12 27.28 8.59 2.91
C SER A 12 28.72 8.16 2.58
N TYR A 13 29.12 7.98 1.30
CA TYR A 13 30.51 8.12 0.82
C TYR A 13 30.60 8.41 -0.71
N PRO A 14 31.72 9.01 -1.22
CA PRO A 14 31.78 9.84 -2.42
C PRO A 14 32.19 9.12 -3.74
N GLN A 15 32.17 9.92 -4.81
CA GLN A 15 32.34 9.61 -6.23
C GLN A 15 33.65 8.91 -6.65
N GLY A 16 33.57 8.07 -7.70
CA GLY A 16 34.71 7.75 -8.56
C GLY A 16 34.58 6.47 -9.41
N TYR A 17 34.75 6.64 -10.73
CA TYR A 17 35.18 5.67 -11.76
C TYR A 17 34.17 4.76 -12.51
N GLY A 18 34.08 5.03 -13.81
CA GLY A 18 34.33 4.04 -14.87
C GLY A 18 33.12 3.34 -15.51
N GLN A 19 32.70 3.77 -16.70
CA GLN A 19 31.87 2.95 -17.61
C GLN A 19 32.71 1.80 -18.22
N PRO A 20 32.08 0.64 -18.45
CA PRO A 20 32.26 0.01 -19.76
C PRO A 20 30.98 -0.56 -20.39
N ARG A 21 31.04 -0.63 -21.72
CA ARG A 21 30.04 -1.11 -22.69
C ARG A 21 29.75 -2.61 -22.53
N CYS A 22 28.54 -3.05 -22.89
CA CYS A 22 28.24 -4.45 -23.21
C CYS A 22 27.37 -4.60 -24.48
N ASN A 23 27.75 -5.60 -25.28
CA ASN A 23 27.19 -6.04 -26.55
C ASN A 23 25.87 -6.82 -26.39
N HIS A 24 25.11 -6.84 -27.49
CA HIS A 24 23.93 -7.66 -27.73
C HIS A 24 24.23 -9.17 -27.72
N SER A 25 23.46 -9.94 -26.95
CA SER A 25 22.99 -11.26 -27.37
C SER A 25 21.74 -11.66 -26.58
N LEU A 26 20.61 -11.72 -27.28
CA LEU A 26 19.32 -12.23 -26.82
C LEU A 26 19.38 -13.75 -26.58
N ARG A 27 18.79 -14.22 -25.48
CA ARG A 27 18.14 -15.53 -25.44
C ARG A 27 16.97 -15.53 -24.48
N GLU A 28 15.81 -15.83 -25.05
CA GLU A 28 14.50 -15.89 -24.42
C GLU A 28 14.42 -17.03 -23.39
N GLY A 29 13.80 -16.73 -22.26
CA GLY A 29 13.45 -17.68 -21.22
C GLY A 29 12.74 -16.90 -20.11
N LEU A 30 11.43 -17.07 -20.00
CA LEU A 30 10.51 -16.53 -18.99
C LEU A 30 11.20 -16.23 -17.65
N GLN A 31 11.73 -15.02 -17.49
CA GLN A 31 12.21 -14.50 -16.21
C GLN A 31 11.21 -13.44 -15.76
N HIS A 32 10.22 -13.87 -14.97
CA HIS A 32 9.44 -12.94 -14.17
C HIS A 32 10.39 -12.27 -13.17
N HIS A 33 10.84 -11.05 -13.52
CA HIS A 33 11.79 -10.32 -12.72
C HIS A 33 11.14 -9.88 -11.41
N PRO A 34 11.68 -10.26 -10.25
CA PRO A 34 11.03 -10.00 -8.96
C PRO A 34 11.10 -8.52 -8.51
N GLY A 35 11.42 -7.58 -9.42
CA GLY A 35 11.69 -6.18 -9.08
C GLY A 35 10.53 -5.22 -9.15
N GLY A 36 9.41 -5.59 -9.78
CA GLY A 36 8.14 -4.88 -9.62
C GLY A 36 7.73 -4.80 -8.14
N LEU A 37 7.94 -5.88 -7.38
CA LEU A 37 7.64 -5.96 -5.95
C LEU A 37 8.37 -4.89 -5.12
N ILE A 38 9.61 -4.55 -5.46
CA ILE A 38 10.43 -3.63 -4.67
C ILE A 38 10.14 -2.16 -5.02
N CYS A 39 9.87 -1.87 -6.30
CA CYS A 39 9.48 -0.53 -6.75
C CYS A 39 8.08 -0.12 -6.22
N THR A 40 7.26 -1.11 -5.90
CA THR A 40 5.90 -0.96 -5.36
C THR A 40 5.90 -0.66 -3.86
N ILE A 41 6.80 -1.26 -3.08
CA ILE A 41 7.02 -0.89 -1.67
C ILE A 41 7.36 0.60 -1.56
N LEU A 42 8.07 1.17 -2.54
CA LEU A 42 8.36 2.61 -2.60
C LEU A 42 7.14 3.46 -3.02
N CYS A 43 6.19 2.89 -3.77
CA CYS A 43 4.94 3.56 -4.20
C CYS A 43 4.01 3.83 -3.00
N VAL A 44 3.93 2.87 -2.07
CA VAL A 44 3.09 2.90 -0.87
C VAL A 44 3.73 3.69 0.29
N ARG A 45 5.06 3.89 0.29
CA ARG A 45 5.80 4.32 1.48
C ARG A 45 6.03 5.82 1.68
N GLY A 46 5.51 6.72 0.86
CA GLY A 46 5.80 8.13 1.16
C GLY A 46 7.14 8.65 0.66
N ALA A 47 7.97 7.81 0.05
CA ALA A 47 9.30 8.22 -0.38
C ALA A 47 9.18 8.95 -1.72
N ALA A 48 9.46 10.26 -1.72
CA ALA A 48 9.84 10.96 -2.94
C ALA A 48 10.96 10.13 -3.59
N ALA A 49 10.67 9.54 -4.75
CA ALA A 49 11.61 8.73 -5.49
C ALA A 49 12.61 9.66 -6.21
N GLU A 50 13.33 10.48 -5.46
CA GLU A 50 14.63 10.95 -5.92
C GLU A 50 15.68 9.97 -5.37
N ARG A 51 15.99 8.98 -6.20
CA ARG A 51 17.13 8.07 -6.06
C ARG A 51 17.17 7.28 -4.74
N ARG A 52 16.29 6.28 -4.59
CA ARG A 52 16.61 5.15 -3.70
C ARG A 52 16.94 3.91 -4.50
N VAL A 53 18.20 3.49 -4.36
CA VAL A 53 18.69 2.21 -4.83
C VAL A 53 18.08 1.12 -3.95
N CYS A 54 17.21 0.31 -4.53
CA CYS A 54 16.80 -0.93 -3.90
C CYS A 54 17.74 -2.06 -4.33
N GLY A 55 18.72 -2.37 -3.48
CA GLY A 55 19.62 -3.50 -3.69
C GLY A 55 18.92 -4.83 -3.43
N ARG A 56 19.09 -5.78 -4.33
CA ARG A 56 18.95 -7.21 -4.03
C ARG A 56 20.36 -7.76 -3.89
N PHE A 57 20.72 -8.32 -2.74
CA PHE A 57 21.89 -9.19 -2.65
C PHE A 57 21.44 -10.58 -3.12
N LEU A 58 21.82 -10.97 -4.34
CA LEU A 58 21.71 -12.36 -4.77
C LEU A 58 22.85 -13.15 -4.09
N PRO A 59 22.63 -14.41 -3.67
CA PRO A 59 23.72 -15.27 -3.21
C PRO A 59 24.74 -15.51 -4.35
N PRO A 60 26.00 -15.81 -4.02
CA PRO A 60 27.11 -15.67 -4.96
C PRO A 60 27.05 -16.78 -6.01
N VAL A 61 26.72 -16.41 -7.23
CA VAL A 61 27.18 -17.16 -8.41
C VAL A 61 27.95 -16.14 -9.25
N SER A 62 29.27 -16.17 -9.03
CA SER A 62 30.36 -15.57 -9.81
C SER A 62 30.11 -14.21 -10.50
N GLU A 63 30.89 -13.23 -10.03
CA GLU A 63 31.34 -12.01 -10.71
C GLU A 63 30.29 -10.95 -11.12
N SER A 64 30.48 -9.78 -10.51
CA SER A 64 29.72 -8.52 -10.63
C SER A 64 28.28 -8.55 -10.11
N ALA A 65 28.09 -8.00 -8.90
CA ALA A 65 26.78 -7.67 -8.37
C ALA A 65 26.11 -6.61 -9.26
N ALA A 66 25.35 -7.05 -10.26
CA ALA A 66 24.56 -6.15 -11.10
C ALA A 66 23.46 -5.49 -10.28
N ARG A 67 23.60 -4.17 -10.08
CA ARG A 67 22.61 -3.34 -9.39
C ARG A 67 21.42 -3.12 -10.34
N LEU A 68 20.36 -3.91 -10.19
CA LEU A 68 19.11 -3.71 -10.93
C LEU A 68 18.42 -2.42 -10.44
N VAL A 69 18.40 -1.39 -11.27
CA VAL A 69 17.69 -0.13 -11.05
C VAL A 69 16.35 -0.19 -11.79
N TYR A 70 15.24 -0.11 -11.05
CA TYR A 70 13.90 0.01 -11.64
C TYR A 70 13.52 1.48 -11.71
N TYR A 71 13.26 1.99 -12.91
CA TYR A 71 12.77 3.35 -13.14
C TYR A 71 11.26 3.36 -13.04
N CYS A 72 10.74 3.51 -11.83
CA CYS A 72 9.33 3.84 -11.65
C CYS A 72 9.18 5.35 -11.71
N GLY A 73 8.34 5.84 -12.63
CA GLY A 73 8.03 7.27 -12.75
C GLY A 73 7.57 7.89 -11.43
N SER A 74 7.63 9.22 -11.36
CA SER A 74 7.23 9.97 -10.15
C SER A 74 5.75 9.76 -9.83
N PHE A 75 5.45 9.37 -8.59
CA PHE A 75 4.09 9.32 -8.05
C PHE A 75 4.06 10.05 -6.70
N PRO A 76 4.05 11.39 -6.69
CA PRO A 76 4.11 12.17 -5.45
C PRO A 76 2.79 12.12 -4.65
N LYS A 77 1.67 11.81 -5.31
CA LYS A 77 0.34 11.79 -4.67
C LYS A 77 0.17 10.64 -3.66
N GLY A 78 0.66 9.43 -3.96
CA GLY A 78 0.60 8.30 -3.03
C GLY A 78 1.23 8.63 -1.67
N PRO A 79 2.49 9.13 -1.65
CA PRO A 79 3.12 9.66 -0.45
C PRO A 79 2.35 10.71 0.33
N ALA A 80 1.82 11.71 -0.37
CA ALA A 80 1.06 12.79 0.23
C ALA A 80 -0.23 12.25 0.88
N LEU A 81 -0.93 11.34 0.20
CA LEU A 81 -2.12 10.68 0.71
C LEU A 81 -1.80 9.92 1.99
N VAL A 82 -0.80 9.04 1.98
CA VAL A 82 -0.43 8.24 3.18
C VAL A 82 -0.10 9.15 4.37
N LYS A 83 0.56 10.28 4.15
CA LYS A 83 0.83 11.26 5.21
C LYS A 83 -0.46 11.86 5.78
N LYS A 84 -1.43 12.23 4.94
CA LYS A 84 -2.74 12.73 5.38
C LYS A 84 -3.53 11.66 6.16
N ILE A 85 -3.54 10.42 5.67
CA ILE A 85 -4.23 9.29 6.32
C ILE A 85 -3.63 8.98 7.68
N ARG A 86 -2.30 8.99 7.81
CA ARG A 86 -1.63 8.83 9.11
C ARG A 86 -1.95 9.97 10.06
N ALA A 87 -1.97 11.21 9.57
CA ALA A 87 -2.35 12.37 10.40
C ALA A 87 -3.79 12.24 10.92
N LEU A 88 -4.73 11.80 10.09
CA LEU A 88 -6.11 11.54 10.49
C LEU A 88 -6.21 10.44 11.55
N ASN A 89 -5.57 9.30 11.36
CA ASN A 89 -5.64 8.21 12.34
C ASN A 89 -4.97 8.60 13.67
N ASN A 90 -3.83 9.28 13.60
CA ASN A 90 -3.09 9.73 14.78
C ASN A 90 -3.83 10.80 15.58
N TYR A 91 -4.74 11.54 14.96
CA TYR A 91 -5.56 12.53 15.65
C TYR A 91 -6.35 11.91 16.81
N PHE A 92 -6.82 10.67 16.64
CA PHE A 92 -7.62 9.92 17.61
C PHE A 92 -6.78 9.10 18.61
N ASN A 93 -5.46 9.32 18.70
CA ASN A 93 -4.60 8.58 19.62
C ASN A 93 -4.73 8.99 21.09
N THR A 94 -5.43 10.09 21.39
CA THR A 94 -5.68 10.49 22.78
C THR A 94 -6.92 9.77 23.31
N PRO A 95 -6.94 9.32 24.58
CA PRO A 95 -8.10 8.65 25.16
C PRO A 95 -9.39 9.46 25.00
N GLN A 96 -9.33 10.79 25.20
CA GLN A 96 -10.52 11.64 25.08
C GLN A 96 -11.12 11.64 23.66
N ARG A 97 -10.28 11.66 22.62
CA ARG A 97 -10.77 11.65 21.23
C ARG A 97 -11.20 10.26 20.80
N PHE A 98 -10.50 9.24 21.28
CA PHE A 98 -10.87 7.84 21.07
C PHE A 98 -12.25 7.52 21.65
N ASP A 99 -12.51 7.92 22.90
CA ASP A 99 -13.79 7.68 23.57
C ASP A 99 -14.92 8.40 22.86
N ARG A 100 -14.72 9.67 22.49
CA ARG A 100 -15.72 10.44 21.71
C ARG A 100 -15.99 9.85 20.33
N LEU A 101 -14.97 9.33 19.64
CA LEU A 101 -15.17 8.62 18.37
C LEU A 101 -16.01 7.35 18.58
N THR A 102 -15.74 6.61 19.66
CA THR A 102 -16.49 5.40 20.03
C THR A 102 -17.95 5.74 20.37
N GLU A 103 -18.19 6.83 21.09
CA GLU A 103 -19.54 7.34 21.37
C GLU A 103 -20.28 7.72 20.08
N MET A 104 -19.60 8.40 19.14
CA MET A 104 -20.17 8.68 17.81
C MET A 104 -20.51 7.39 17.07
N GLN A 105 -19.61 6.41 17.09
CA GLN A 105 -19.86 5.12 16.44
C GLN A 105 -21.11 4.44 17.03
N ARG A 106 -21.25 4.41 18.36
CA ARG A 106 -22.44 3.88 19.05
C ARG A 106 -23.70 4.64 18.70
N TYR A 107 -23.64 5.96 18.74
CA TYR A 107 -24.79 6.83 18.51
C TYR A 107 -25.39 6.61 17.11
N TYR A 108 -24.54 6.44 16.09
CA TYR A 108 -24.96 6.20 14.71
C TYR A 108 -25.12 4.71 14.35
N GLY A 109 -24.94 3.78 15.30
CA GLY A 109 -24.98 2.34 15.03
C GLY A 109 -23.89 1.87 14.04
N LEU A 110 -22.76 2.58 13.99
CA LEU A 110 -21.59 2.27 13.18
C LEU A 110 -20.69 1.24 13.88
N PRO A 111 -19.74 0.62 13.16
CA PRO A 111 -18.75 -0.25 13.78
C PRO A 111 -17.95 0.48 14.86
N GLU A 112 -17.87 -0.10 16.06
CA GLU A 112 -16.98 0.36 17.14
C GLU A 112 -15.55 -0.10 16.84
N LEU A 113 -14.91 0.58 15.89
CA LEU A 113 -13.57 0.23 15.42
C LEU A 113 -12.57 1.34 15.74
N SER A 114 -11.54 0.99 16.50
CA SER A 114 -10.41 1.87 16.79
C SER A 114 -9.67 2.28 15.51
N THR A 115 -9.07 3.47 15.53
CA THR A 115 -8.09 3.86 14.51
C THR A 115 -6.83 2.99 14.63
N ILE A 116 -6.11 2.84 13.52
CA ILE A 116 -4.83 2.13 13.51
C ILE A 116 -3.73 3.15 13.35
N VAL A 117 -2.80 3.14 14.31
CA VAL A 117 -1.53 3.85 14.15
C VAL A 117 -0.58 2.93 13.43
N ASP A 118 -0.13 3.36 12.26
CA ASP A 118 0.88 2.64 11.50
C ASP A 118 2.23 2.75 12.23
N CYS A 119 2.58 1.70 12.97
CA CYS A 119 3.86 1.57 13.66
C CYS A 119 4.86 0.69 12.88
N ASP A 120 4.43 0.07 11.78
CA ASP A 120 5.17 -1.00 11.14
C ASP A 120 5.54 -0.65 9.69
N THR A 121 6.70 -1.14 9.25
CA THR A 121 7.30 -0.79 7.96
C THR A 121 6.80 -1.65 6.81
N ARG A 122 5.83 -2.53 7.06
CA ARG A 122 5.34 -3.58 6.16
C ARG A 122 4.15 -3.11 5.32
N VAL A 123 4.07 -3.60 4.08
CA VAL A 123 2.95 -3.31 3.16
C VAL A 123 1.60 -3.69 3.77
N ALA A 124 1.52 -4.83 4.45
CA ALA A 124 0.30 -5.30 5.12
C ALA A 124 -0.22 -4.31 6.17
N SER A 125 0.67 -3.59 6.85
CA SER A 125 0.29 -2.59 7.85
C SER A 125 -0.34 -1.37 7.21
N THR A 126 0.14 -0.96 6.03
CA THR A 126 -0.50 0.10 5.23
C THR A 126 -1.86 -0.32 4.68
N VAL A 127 -2.01 -1.59 4.26
CA VAL A 127 -3.33 -2.13 3.90
C VAL A 127 -4.30 -2.02 5.08
N SER A 128 -3.90 -2.51 6.26
CA SER A 128 -4.76 -2.43 7.45
C SER A 128 -5.10 -0.99 7.82
N LEU A 129 -4.15 -0.06 7.70
CA LEU A 129 -4.41 1.37 7.88
C LEU A 129 -5.47 1.87 6.90
N PHE A 130 -5.34 1.56 5.61
CA PHE A 130 -6.31 1.98 4.59
C PHE A 130 -7.69 1.38 4.84
N GLN A 131 -7.77 0.06 5.01
CA GLN A 131 -9.02 -0.65 5.28
C GLN A 131 -9.74 -0.07 6.51
N ARG A 132 -9.02 0.12 7.62
CA ARG A 132 -9.62 0.69 8.84
C ARG A 132 -10.08 2.13 8.65
N THR A 133 -9.30 2.94 7.95
CA THR A 133 -9.64 4.34 7.65
C THR A 133 -10.91 4.42 6.79
N ILE A 134 -11.02 3.55 5.78
CA ILE A 134 -12.17 3.46 4.87
C ILE A 134 -13.45 3.08 5.63
N ILE A 135 -13.37 2.10 6.53
CA ILE A 135 -14.54 1.70 7.33
C ILE A 135 -14.95 2.84 8.27
N ASN A 136 -13.98 3.51 8.91
CA ASN A 136 -14.24 4.60 9.83
C ASN A 136 -14.64 5.92 9.15
N TYR A 137 -14.65 6.00 7.82
CA TYR A 137 -15.03 7.22 7.08
C TYR A 137 -16.35 7.85 7.57
N ALA A 138 -17.40 7.05 7.71
CA ALA A 138 -18.71 7.55 8.17
C ALA A 138 -18.64 8.11 9.60
N ALA A 139 -17.86 7.46 10.48
CA ALA A 139 -17.66 7.91 11.85
C ALA A 139 -16.82 9.18 11.91
N PHE A 140 -15.77 9.29 11.10
CA PHE A 140 -14.97 10.52 11.00
C PHE A 140 -15.81 11.68 10.49
N LYS A 141 -16.59 11.46 9.43
CA LYS A 141 -17.50 12.49 8.89
C LYS A 141 -18.45 13.00 9.98
N ALA A 142 -19.15 12.11 10.68
CA ALA A 142 -20.05 12.48 11.76
C ALA A 142 -19.34 13.18 12.94
N TYR A 143 -18.15 12.72 13.32
CA TYR A 143 -17.34 13.33 14.37
C TYR A 143 -16.97 14.77 14.03
N PHE A 144 -16.49 15.03 12.81
CA PHE A 144 -16.05 16.37 12.39
C PHE A 144 -17.22 17.28 12.00
N GLU A 145 -18.41 16.74 11.70
CA GLU A 145 -19.65 17.52 11.63
C GLU A 145 -20.09 18.03 13.01
N GLN A 146 -19.71 17.33 14.09
CA GLN A 146 -20.00 17.69 15.49
C GLN A 146 -18.73 18.08 16.26
N CYS A 147 -17.86 18.88 15.64
CA CYS A 147 -16.60 19.31 16.26
C CYS A 147 -16.81 20.03 17.61
N ALA A 148 -16.05 19.62 18.62
CA ALA A 148 -15.87 20.41 19.82
C ALA A 148 -14.93 21.59 19.55
N THR A 149 -14.93 22.58 20.42
CA THR A 149 -14.14 23.82 20.26
C THR A 149 -12.63 23.61 20.22
N TYR A 150 -12.14 22.51 20.81
CA TYR A 150 -10.73 22.13 20.83
C TYR A 150 -10.35 21.10 19.76
N ASP A 151 -11.30 20.72 18.90
CA ASP A 151 -11.02 19.83 17.79
C ASP A 151 -10.38 20.59 16.62
N ASP A 152 -9.54 19.88 15.85
CA ASP A 152 -8.94 20.42 14.62
C ASP A 152 -9.64 19.84 13.38
N PRO A 153 -10.70 20.50 12.85
CA PRO A 153 -11.39 20.04 11.65
C PRO A 153 -10.50 20.05 10.40
N GLN A 154 -9.35 20.74 10.44
CA GLN A 154 -8.40 20.75 9.32
C GLN A 154 -7.77 19.38 9.09
N VAL A 155 -7.76 18.49 10.07
CA VAL A 155 -7.21 17.14 9.90
C VAL A 155 -8.05 16.33 8.91
N PHE A 156 -9.37 16.42 8.98
CA PHE A 156 -10.28 15.72 8.07
C PHE A 156 -10.45 16.46 6.73
N SER A 157 -10.61 17.79 6.76
CA SER A 157 -10.81 18.58 5.53
C SER A 157 -9.59 18.66 4.61
N LYS A 158 -8.39 18.29 5.08
CA LYS A 158 -7.20 18.07 4.23
C LYS A 158 -7.33 16.89 3.27
N LEU A 159 -8.26 15.96 3.52
CA LEU A 159 -8.62 14.86 2.65
C LEU A 159 -9.85 15.26 1.84
N ASP A 160 -9.63 15.68 0.60
CA ASP A 160 -10.73 15.99 -0.31
C ASP A 160 -11.35 14.71 -0.90
N PHE A 161 -12.42 14.86 -1.68
CA PHE A 161 -13.08 13.73 -2.31
C PHE A 161 -12.14 12.90 -3.21
N ALA A 162 -11.17 13.55 -3.88
CA ALA A 162 -10.21 12.87 -4.73
C ALA A 162 -9.19 12.06 -3.89
N ASP A 163 -8.78 12.55 -2.72
CA ASP A 163 -7.96 11.80 -1.77
C ASP A 163 -8.70 10.56 -1.24
N TRP A 164 -9.98 10.68 -0.88
CA TRP A 164 -10.79 9.55 -0.41
C TRP A 164 -11.01 8.52 -1.52
N ARG A 165 -11.22 8.97 -2.76
CA ARG A 165 -11.29 8.08 -3.93
C ARG A 165 -9.96 7.37 -4.17
N LEU A 166 -8.85 8.13 -4.15
CA LEU A 166 -7.52 7.55 -4.34
C LEU A 166 -7.16 6.55 -3.23
N LEU A 167 -7.62 6.78 -1.99
CA LEU A 167 -7.45 5.84 -0.88
C LEU A 167 -8.07 4.48 -1.17
N VAL A 168 -9.32 4.45 -1.63
CA VAL A 168 -10.01 3.17 -1.91
C VAL A 168 -9.41 2.45 -3.11
N GLU A 169 -8.98 3.21 -4.14
CA GLU A 169 -8.31 2.67 -5.32
C GLU A 169 -6.93 2.07 -4.93
N MET A 170 -6.10 2.84 -4.23
CA MET A 170 -4.79 2.39 -3.76
C MET A 170 -4.86 1.22 -2.78
N GLU A 171 -5.92 1.10 -1.98
CA GLU A 171 -6.13 -0.06 -1.11
C GLU A 171 -6.24 -1.35 -1.91
N ALA A 172 -7.02 -1.37 -2.99
CA ALA A 172 -7.23 -2.59 -3.78
C ALA A 172 -5.93 -3.08 -4.45
N VAL A 173 -5.11 -2.14 -4.94
CA VAL A 173 -3.81 -2.43 -5.54
C VAL A 173 -2.82 -2.91 -4.47
N THR A 174 -2.78 -2.22 -3.34
CA THR A 174 -1.86 -2.54 -2.24
C THR A 174 -2.21 -3.89 -1.59
N GLU A 175 -3.49 -4.23 -1.48
CA GLU A 175 -3.95 -5.52 -0.98
C GLU A 175 -3.55 -6.67 -1.91
N SER A 176 -3.70 -6.49 -3.22
CA SER A 176 -3.27 -7.50 -4.20
C SER A 176 -1.76 -7.76 -4.11
N LEU A 177 -0.97 -6.72 -3.84
CA LEU A 177 0.46 -6.85 -3.59
C LEU A 177 0.76 -7.50 -2.24
N ALA A 178 0.04 -7.13 -1.19
CA ALA A 178 0.23 -7.66 0.15
C ALA A 178 -0.03 -9.17 0.17
N GLU A 179 -1.01 -9.66 -0.58
CA GLU A 179 -1.29 -11.08 -0.72
C GLU A 179 -0.12 -11.83 -1.39
N LEU A 180 0.41 -11.30 -2.50
CA LEU A 180 1.59 -11.87 -3.16
C LEU A 180 2.80 -11.89 -2.21
N ALA A 181 3.06 -10.79 -1.50
CA ALA A 181 4.13 -10.70 -0.53
C ALA A 181 3.96 -11.68 0.64
N ARG A 182 2.72 -11.88 1.10
CA ARG A 182 2.38 -12.82 2.16
C ARG A 182 2.67 -14.26 1.76
N ILE A 183 2.24 -14.66 0.56
CA ILE A 183 2.50 -16.01 0.01
C ILE A 183 4.01 -16.24 -0.08
N GLU A 184 4.77 -15.26 -0.56
CA GLU A 184 6.23 -15.36 -0.67
C GLU A 184 6.93 -15.47 0.68
N VAL A 185 6.51 -14.72 1.70
CA VAL A 185 7.07 -14.83 3.06
C VAL A 185 6.76 -16.19 3.69
N GLN A 186 5.59 -16.76 3.39
CA GLN A 186 5.15 -18.05 3.92
C GLN A 186 5.58 -19.24 3.06
N ARG A 187 6.37 -19.01 2.00
CA ARG A 187 6.80 -20.02 1.02
C ARG A 187 7.34 -21.30 1.64
N SER A 188 8.13 -21.21 2.71
CA SER A 188 8.73 -22.37 3.39
C SER A 188 7.71 -23.24 4.12
N ASN A 189 6.53 -22.72 4.42
CA ASN A 189 5.50 -23.38 5.22
C ASN A 189 4.39 -23.97 4.33
N GLN A 190 4.52 -23.88 3.01
CA GLN A 190 3.53 -24.32 2.02
C GLN A 190 4.03 -25.57 1.29
N VAL A 191 3.11 -26.48 0.96
CA VAL A 191 3.43 -27.60 0.06
C VAL A 191 3.67 -27.03 -1.34
N ALA A 192 4.63 -27.59 -2.09
CA ALA A 192 5.03 -27.05 -3.38
C ALA A 192 3.86 -26.90 -4.38
N SER A 193 2.93 -27.86 -4.40
CA SER A 193 1.72 -27.81 -5.25
C SER A 193 0.79 -26.66 -4.86
N GLU A 194 0.54 -26.45 -3.57
CA GLU A 194 -0.29 -25.36 -3.06
C GLU A 194 0.34 -23.99 -3.34
N LEU A 195 1.66 -23.89 -3.09
CA LEU A 195 2.43 -22.67 -3.34
C LEU A 195 2.33 -22.21 -4.81
N ILE A 196 2.46 -23.14 -5.77
CA ILE A 196 2.35 -22.81 -7.20
C ILE A 196 0.97 -22.22 -7.52
N VAL A 197 -0.10 -22.84 -7.00
CA VAL A 197 -1.47 -22.37 -7.22
C VAL A 197 -1.69 -20.99 -6.59
N LEU A 198 -1.25 -20.80 -5.34
CA LEU A 198 -1.37 -19.52 -4.63
C LEU A 198 -0.61 -18.41 -5.33
N LEU A 199 0.64 -18.65 -5.74
CA LEU A 199 1.45 -17.67 -6.47
C LEU A 199 0.80 -17.30 -7.80
N LYS A 200 0.33 -18.30 -8.57
CA LYS A 200 -0.34 -18.04 -9.85
C LYS A 200 -1.60 -17.20 -9.65
N PHE A 201 -2.42 -17.54 -8.66
CA PHE A 201 -3.63 -16.80 -8.34
C PHE A 201 -3.35 -15.35 -7.91
N ALA A 202 -2.35 -15.13 -7.05
CA ALA A 202 -1.97 -13.79 -6.60
C ALA A 202 -1.39 -12.94 -7.73
N ILE A 203 -0.57 -13.54 -8.61
CA ILE A 203 -0.06 -12.87 -9.81
C ILE A 203 -1.22 -12.51 -10.74
N ASP A 204 -2.12 -13.43 -11.04
CA ASP A 204 -3.26 -13.16 -11.93
C ASP A 204 -4.15 -12.04 -11.39
N ARG A 205 -4.35 -11.96 -10.07
CA ARG A 205 -5.04 -10.83 -9.43
C ARG A 205 -4.28 -9.52 -9.52
N LEU A 206 -2.95 -9.54 -9.33
CA LEU A 206 -2.12 -8.35 -9.44
C LEU A 206 -2.13 -7.77 -10.87
N TYR A 207 -2.13 -8.65 -11.87
CA TYR A 207 -2.12 -8.29 -13.29
C TYR A 207 -3.51 -8.14 -13.90
N ALA A 208 -4.59 -8.36 -13.14
CA ALA A 208 -5.97 -8.23 -13.61
C ALA A 208 -6.26 -6.84 -14.18
N ASP A 209 -7.20 -6.77 -15.13
CA ASP A 209 -7.69 -5.52 -15.71
C ASP A 209 -8.80 -4.88 -14.86
N SER A 210 -9.17 -5.52 -13.75
CA SER A 210 -10.19 -5.03 -12.84
C SER A 210 -9.79 -5.22 -11.39
N TYR A 211 -10.12 -4.25 -10.55
CA TYR A 211 -9.84 -4.25 -9.10
C TYR A 211 -11.13 -4.11 -8.30
N ASN A 212 -11.19 -4.79 -7.15
CA ASN A 212 -12.33 -4.75 -6.23
C ASN A 212 -12.12 -3.68 -5.17
N ILE A 213 -12.78 -2.55 -5.33
CA ILE A 213 -12.62 -1.35 -4.52
C ILE A 213 -13.79 -1.22 -3.54
N TYR A 214 -13.52 -0.74 -2.33
CA TYR A 214 -14.58 -0.50 -1.35
C TYR A 214 -15.61 0.52 -1.83
N ASP A 215 -16.86 0.23 -1.52
CA ASP A 215 -17.96 1.14 -1.76
C ASP A 215 -18.12 2.10 -0.58
N MET A 216 -17.67 3.35 -0.77
CA MET A 216 -17.67 4.36 0.29
C MET A 216 -19.08 4.79 0.70
N ASP A 217 -20.02 4.76 -0.25
CA ASP A 217 -21.38 5.28 -0.09
C ASP A 217 -22.34 4.26 0.53
N VAL A 218 -21.90 3.01 0.71
CA VAL A 218 -22.70 1.97 1.36
C VAL A 218 -22.90 2.29 2.85
N LEU A 219 -24.13 2.04 3.30
CA LEU A 219 -24.50 2.09 4.71
C LEU A 219 -23.70 1.07 5.52
N ARG A 220 -23.08 1.55 6.59
CA ARG A 220 -22.35 0.73 7.55
C ARG A 220 -23.27 0.39 8.71
N THR A 221 -23.11 -0.81 9.25
CA THR A 221 -23.82 -1.29 10.45
C THR A 221 -22.80 -1.58 11.54
N SER A 222 -23.23 -1.79 12.77
CA SER A 222 -22.33 -2.17 13.89
C SER A 222 -21.53 -3.46 13.64
N LYS A 223 -21.93 -4.29 12.67
CA LYS A 223 -21.24 -5.53 12.28
C LYS A 223 -20.30 -5.37 11.08
N THR A 224 -20.27 -4.19 10.46
CA THR A 224 -19.41 -3.92 9.31
C THR A 224 -17.94 -3.94 9.73
N ASN A 225 -17.11 -4.64 8.97
CA ASN A 225 -15.66 -4.77 9.17
C ASN A 225 -14.95 -4.88 7.82
N GLU A 226 -13.63 -5.05 7.84
CA GLU A 226 -12.77 -5.10 6.64
C GLU A 226 -13.23 -6.16 5.63
N LYS A 227 -13.83 -7.27 6.09
CA LYS A 227 -14.29 -8.36 5.24
C LYS A 227 -15.73 -8.21 4.76
N THR A 228 -16.55 -7.45 5.49
CA THR A 228 -18.00 -7.38 5.25
C THR A 228 -18.44 -6.08 4.56
N LEU A 229 -17.59 -5.04 4.55
CA LEU A 229 -17.87 -3.85 3.76
C LEU A 229 -17.83 -4.22 2.26
N PRO A 230 -18.91 -3.96 1.49
CA PRO A 230 -18.98 -4.35 0.09
C PRO A 230 -17.88 -3.73 -0.77
N ARG A 231 -17.48 -4.48 -1.79
CA ARG A 231 -16.56 -4.05 -2.83
C ARG A 231 -17.24 -4.13 -4.19
N ARG A 232 -16.93 -3.17 -5.06
CA ARG A 232 -17.37 -3.16 -6.46
C ARG A 232 -16.17 -3.36 -7.37
N SER A 233 -16.37 -4.12 -8.45
CA SER A 233 -15.33 -4.34 -9.45
C SER A 233 -15.28 -3.15 -10.41
N PHE A 234 -14.09 -2.57 -10.59
CA PHE A 234 -13.84 -1.49 -11.54
C PHE A 234 -12.75 -1.90 -12.51
N HIS A 235 -12.98 -1.64 -13.79
CA HIS A 235 -11.96 -1.79 -14.82
C HIS A 235 -10.87 -0.72 -14.68
N LEU A 236 -9.62 -1.04 -15.02
CA LEU A 236 -8.45 -0.17 -14.88
C LEU A 236 -8.65 1.20 -15.54
N SER A 237 -9.32 1.25 -16.69
CA SER A 237 -9.62 2.50 -17.40
C SER A 237 -10.60 3.43 -16.66
N ALA A 238 -11.34 2.93 -15.67
CA ALA A 238 -12.29 3.70 -14.87
C ALA A 238 -11.68 4.28 -13.58
N LEU A 239 -10.46 3.85 -13.24
CA LEU A 239 -9.71 4.32 -12.07
C LEU A 239 -9.10 5.71 -12.32
N SER A 240 -8.76 6.44 -11.26
CA SER A 240 -8.10 7.73 -11.40
C SER A 240 -6.77 7.62 -12.16
N ALA A 241 -6.34 8.72 -12.78
CA ALA A 241 -5.05 8.76 -13.46
C ALA A 241 -3.89 8.45 -12.49
N GLU A 242 -4.04 8.88 -11.25
CA GLU A 242 -3.13 8.59 -10.15
C GLU A 242 -3.03 7.11 -9.82
N ASP A 243 -4.16 6.41 -9.75
CA ASP A 243 -4.15 4.98 -9.48
C ASP A 243 -3.67 4.17 -10.68
N GLN A 244 -3.98 4.60 -11.91
CA GLN A 244 -3.39 4.01 -13.11
C GLN A 244 -1.86 4.13 -13.12
N ILE A 245 -1.30 5.25 -12.64
CA ILE A 245 0.16 5.40 -12.43
C ILE A 245 0.64 4.41 -11.36
N CYS A 246 -0.10 4.27 -10.25
CA CYS A 246 0.21 3.31 -9.20
C CYS A 246 0.28 1.87 -9.76
N ILE A 247 -0.75 1.45 -10.51
CA ILE A 247 -0.85 0.12 -11.12
C ILE A 247 0.25 -0.09 -12.16
N ALA A 248 0.53 0.88 -13.03
CA ALA A 248 1.61 0.78 -14.00
C ALA A 248 2.95 0.53 -13.30
N ARG A 249 3.22 1.20 -12.18
CA ARG A 249 4.42 0.96 -11.37
C ARG A 249 4.45 -0.43 -10.72
N VAL A 250 3.28 -1.00 -10.42
CA VAL A 250 3.16 -2.34 -9.82
C VAL A 250 3.37 -3.44 -10.85
N LYS A 251 2.80 -3.26 -12.05
CA LYS A 251 2.86 -4.22 -13.16
C LYS A 251 4.19 -4.20 -13.92
N GLY A 252 4.92 -3.09 -13.92
CA GLY A 252 6.23 -2.95 -14.56
C GLY A 252 6.14 -2.34 -15.95
#